data_AF-A0A257GHT7-F1
#
_entry.id   AF-A0A257GHT7-F1
#
_cell.length_a   1.000
_cell.length_b   1.000
_cell.length_c   1.000
_cell.angle_alpha   90.00
_cell.angle_beta   90.00
_cell.angle_gamma   90.00
#
_symmetry.space_group_name_H-M   'P 1'
#
loop_
_entity.id
_entity.type
_entity.pdbx_description
1 polymer ?
#
loop_
_entity_poly.entity_id
_entity_poly.type
_entity_poly.pdbx_seq_one_letter_code
_entity_poly.pdbx_strand_id
1 'polypeptide(L)'
;MRTLPELGDHRKWWVVESLNLNLEANEKFRLFEAVIGHDEDEAILHKFRSDGQLNQALMNNALRNGKIESEAQWAPVSELVKILAVGRVACEEEIQAHDPVLLEMLVEHEFFLEDFIREPATAIGGGVYDPQ
;
A
#
# COMPACT_ATOMS: atom_id res chain seq x y z
N MET A 1 -20.21 -6.98 12.45
CA MET A 1 -19.70 -5.63 12.16
C MET A 1 -18.79 -5.16 13.26
N ARG A 2 -17.49 -5.44 13.09
CA ARG A 2 -16.44 -4.86 13.93
C ARG A 2 -16.00 -3.56 13.26
N THR A 3 -16.09 -2.47 14.00
CA THR A 3 -15.66 -1.15 13.54
C THR A 3 -14.15 -1.11 13.48
N LEU A 4 -13.61 -0.40 12.50
CA LEU A 4 -12.17 -0.17 12.44
C LEU A 4 -11.73 0.74 13.61
N PRO A 5 -10.48 0.60 14.07
CA PRO A 5 -9.95 1.46 15.12
C PRO A 5 -10.05 2.94 14.75
N GLU A 6 -10.35 3.77 15.74
CA GLU A 6 -10.34 5.22 15.57
C GLU A 6 -8.92 5.70 15.30
N LEU A 7 -8.79 6.55 14.28
CA LEU A 7 -7.53 7.17 13.91
C LEU A 7 -7.44 8.55 14.56
N GLY A 8 -6.23 8.93 14.99
CA GLY A 8 -5.94 10.28 15.44
C GLY A 8 -6.16 11.33 14.34
N ASP A 9 -6.21 12.59 14.76
CA ASP A 9 -6.24 13.76 13.87
C ASP A 9 -7.42 13.79 12.87
N HIS A 10 -8.56 13.15 13.16
CA HIS A 10 -9.72 13.07 12.24
C HIS A 10 -9.45 12.33 10.91
N ARG A 11 -8.39 11.53 10.86
CA ARG A 11 -8.11 10.67 9.71
C ARG A 11 -9.13 9.55 9.59
N LYS A 12 -9.24 9.01 8.39
CA LYS A 12 -10.13 7.90 8.04
C LYS A 12 -9.32 6.80 7.37
N TRP A 13 -9.88 5.60 7.40
CA TRP A 13 -9.37 4.46 6.65
C TRP A 13 -9.82 4.54 5.20
N TRP A 14 -8.91 4.19 4.31
CA TRP A 14 -9.15 4.12 2.88
C TRP A 14 -8.55 2.84 2.33
N VAL A 15 -9.24 2.26 1.35
CA VAL A 15 -8.68 1.21 0.50
C VAL A 15 -8.40 1.80 -0.86
N VAL A 16 -7.15 1.70 -1.29
CA VAL A 16 -6.71 2.12 -2.62
C VAL A 16 -6.48 0.87 -3.46
N GLU A 17 -7.18 0.80 -4.58
CA GLU A 17 -6.96 -0.20 -5.61
C GLU A 17 -6.10 0.39 -6.72
N SER A 18 -5.03 -0.31 -7.08
CA SER A 18 -4.09 0.13 -8.10
C SER A 18 -3.77 -0.96 -9.11
N LEU A 19 -3.51 -0.55 -10.36
CA LEU A 19 -2.92 -1.39 -11.39
C LEU A 19 -1.42 -1.10 -11.44
N ASN A 20 -0.62 -2.14 -11.27
CA ASN A 20 0.84 -2.08 -11.29
C ASN A 20 1.39 -2.96 -12.41
N LEU A 21 2.63 -2.70 -12.81
CA LEU A 21 3.41 -3.49 -13.76
C LEU A 21 4.61 -4.07 -13.03
N ASN A 22 4.75 -5.40 -13.00
CA ASN A 22 6.00 -6.05 -12.65
C ASN A 22 6.97 -5.86 -13.82
N LEU A 23 8.08 -5.16 -13.58
CA LEU A 23 9.01 -4.79 -14.64
C LEU A 23 9.90 -5.96 -15.10
N GLU A 24 10.12 -6.96 -14.26
CA GLU A 24 10.90 -8.16 -14.61
C GLU A 24 10.08 -9.12 -15.48
N ALA A 25 8.84 -9.40 -15.09
CA ALA A 25 7.94 -10.30 -15.81
C ALA A 25 7.19 -9.62 -16.97
N ASN A 26 7.16 -8.28 -17.01
CA ASN A 26 6.30 -7.48 -17.89
C ASN A 26 4.81 -7.86 -17.75
N GLU A 27 4.38 -8.16 -16.53
CA GLU A 27 3.03 -8.60 -16.18
C GLU A 27 2.32 -7.53 -15.35
N LYS A 28 1.05 -7.28 -15.68
CA LYS A 28 0.22 -6.34 -14.93
C LYS A 28 -0.51 -7.07 -13.80
N PHE A 29 -0.69 -6.40 -12.68
CA PHE A 29 -1.44 -6.94 -11.55
C PHE A 29 -2.20 -5.82 -10.81
N ARG A 30 -3.31 -6.19 -10.18
CA ARG A 30 -4.06 -5.34 -9.26
C ARG A 30 -3.52 -5.54 -7.85
N LEU A 31 -3.44 -4.46 -7.10
CA LEU A 31 -3.03 -4.43 -5.70
C LEU A 31 -4.03 -3.58 -4.91
N PHE A 32 -4.44 -4.10 -3.77
CA PHE A 32 -5.29 -3.41 -2.80
C PHE A 32 -4.47 -3.06 -1.57
N GLU A 33 -4.54 -1.81 -1.13
CA GLU A 33 -3.79 -1.33 0.03
C GLU A 33 -4.69 -0.53 0.96
N ALA A 34 -4.51 -0.75 2.27
CA ALA A 34 -5.08 0.11 3.29
C ALA A 34 -4.12 1.28 3.57
N VAL A 35 -4.69 2.48 3.57
CA VAL A 35 -4.00 3.73 3.92
C VAL A 35 -4.87 4.58 4.83
N ILE A 36 -4.27 5.57 5.48
CA ILE A 36 -4.98 6.55 6.29
C ILE A 36 -4.87 7.96 5.70
N GLY A 37 -5.94 8.75 5.83
CA GLY A 37 -5.96 10.14 5.35
C GLY A 37 -7.23 10.88 5.79
N HIS A 38 -7.18 12.20 5.85
CA HIS A 38 -8.32 13.06 6.15
C HIS A 38 -9.35 13.05 5.00
N ASP A 39 -8.84 12.96 3.76
CA ASP A 39 -9.55 12.92 2.50
C ASP A 39 -8.90 11.95 1.49
N GLU A 40 -9.51 11.84 0.31
CA GLU A 40 -9.08 10.95 -0.76
C GLU A 40 -7.71 11.35 -1.34
N ASP A 41 -7.47 12.65 -1.50
CA ASP A 41 -6.22 13.17 -2.07
C ASP A 41 -5.02 12.86 -1.16
N GLU A 42 -5.18 13.01 0.15
CA GLU A 42 -4.12 12.65 1.10
C GLU A 42 -3.90 11.14 1.18
N ALA A 43 -4.95 10.33 1.12
CA ALA A 43 -4.85 8.87 1.06
C ALA A 43 -4.02 8.42 -0.16
N ILE A 44 -4.29 9.02 -1.32
CA ILE A 44 -3.52 8.80 -2.55
C ILE A 44 -2.06 9.25 -2.37
N LEU A 45 -1.84 10.44 -1.79
CA LEU A 45 -0.49 10.95 -1.55
C LEU A 45 0.32 10.04 -0.62
N HIS A 46 -0.30 9.51 0.43
CA HIS A 46 0.31 8.55 1.35
C HIS A 46 0.68 7.24 0.64
N LYS A 47 -0.19 6.70 -0.23
CA LYS A 47 0.18 5.57 -1.07
C LYS A 47 1.45 5.85 -1.88
N PHE A 48 1.49 6.96 -2.62
CA PHE A 48 2.66 7.30 -3.44
C PHE A 48 3.94 7.45 -2.61
N ARG A 49 3.84 8.00 -1.40
CA ARG A 49 4.98 8.09 -0.47
C ARG A 49 5.43 6.72 0.01
N SER A 50 4.51 5.83 0.39
CA SER A 50 4.80 4.45 0.77
C SER A 50 5.54 3.71 -0.35
N ASP A 51 5.04 3.79 -1.59
CA ASP A 51 5.68 3.17 -2.77
C ASP A 51 7.10 3.70 -2.98
N GLY A 52 7.29 5.02 -2.84
CA GLY A 52 8.61 5.66 -2.94
C GLY A 52 9.58 5.19 -1.85
N GLN A 53 9.12 5.08 -0.60
CA GLN A 53 9.89 4.59 0.54
C GLN A 53 10.29 3.12 0.35
N LEU A 54 9.36 2.27 -0.10
CA LEU A 54 9.64 0.87 -0.40
C LEU A 54 10.68 0.74 -1.52
N ASN A 55 10.52 1.50 -2.61
CA ASN A 55 11.48 1.50 -3.72
C ASN A 55 12.89 1.92 -3.26
N GLN A 56 12.97 2.97 -2.43
CA GLN A 56 14.25 3.41 -1.86
C GLN A 56 14.86 2.35 -0.93
N ALA A 57 14.05 1.69 -0.11
CA ALA A 57 14.51 0.61 0.78
C ALA A 57 15.05 -0.59 0.00
N LEU A 58 14.37 -0.99 -1.09
CA LEU A 58 14.80 -2.05 -1.99
C LEU A 58 16.11 -1.69 -2.71
N MET A 59 16.24 -0.46 -3.20
CA MET A 59 17.48 0.05 -3.79
C MET A 59 18.64 0.01 -2.80
N ASN A 60 18.43 0.51 -1.58
CA ASN A 60 19.45 0.51 -0.53
C ASN A 60 19.87 -0.90 -0.12
N ASN A 61 18.92 -1.84 -0.10
CA ASN A 61 19.20 -3.25 0.14
C ASN A 61 20.06 -3.85 -0.98
N ALA A 62 19.75 -3.54 -2.24
CA ALA A 62 20.50 -4.00 -3.40
C ALA A 62 21.95 -3.45 -3.39
N LEU A 63 22.14 -2.17 -3.06
CA LEU A 63 23.47 -1.56 -2.87
C LEU A 63 24.26 -2.27 -1.77
N ARG A 64 23.66 -2.45 -0.59
CA ARG A 64 24.30 -3.11 0.56
C ARG A 64 24.72 -4.54 0.26
N ASN A 65 23.96 -5.25 -0.58
CA ASN A 65 24.23 -6.63 -0.97
C ASN A 65 25.11 -6.75 -2.22
N GLY A 66 25.60 -5.63 -2.77
CA GLY A 66 26.45 -5.62 -3.96
C GLY A 66 25.75 -6.06 -5.24
N LYS A 67 24.41 -6.04 -5.29
CA LYS A 67 23.63 -6.34 -6.51
C LYS A 67 23.71 -5.21 -7.52
N ILE A 68 23.90 -3.99 -7.04
CA ILE A 68 24.17 -2.78 -7.82
C ILE A 68 25.31 -2.01 -7.15
N GLU A 69 26.08 -1.27 -7.94
CA GLU A 69 27.24 -0.49 -7.49
C GLU A 69 26.88 1.00 -7.29
N SER A 70 25.79 1.46 -7.90
CA SER A 70 25.30 2.84 -7.78
C SER A 70 23.80 2.94 -7.98
N GLU A 71 23.20 4.00 -7.45
CA GLU A 71 21.77 4.30 -7.63
C GLU A 71 21.36 4.40 -9.11
N ALA A 72 22.28 4.84 -9.99
CA ALA A 72 22.01 4.95 -11.43
C ALA A 72 21.75 3.59 -12.12
N GLN A 73 22.11 2.48 -11.49
CA GLN A 73 21.83 1.12 -11.98
C GLN A 73 20.47 0.58 -11.47
N TRP A 74 19.79 1.32 -10.60
CA TRP A 74 18.54 0.86 -10.01
C TRP A 74 17.39 0.91 -11.03
N ALA A 75 16.71 -0.22 -11.16
CA ALA A 75 15.40 -0.32 -11.77
C ALA A 75 14.40 -0.74 -10.68
N PRO A 76 13.27 -0.02 -10.51
CA PRO A 76 12.21 -0.44 -9.60
C PRO A 76 11.71 -1.85 -9.93
N VAL A 77 11.23 -2.57 -8.92
CA VAL A 77 10.65 -3.92 -9.11
C VAL A 77 9.29 -3.82 -9.82
N SER A 78 8.53 -2.79 -9.49
CA SER A 78 7.23 -2.52 -10.08
C SER A 78 7.03 -1.04 -10.33
N GLU A 79 6.16 -0.72 -11.29
CA GLU A 79 5.70 0.62 -11.58
C GLU A 79 4.18 0.71 -11.43
N LEU A 80 3.72 1.77 -10.76
CA LEU A 80 2.30 2.08 -10.68
C LEU A 80 1.82 2.60 -12.04
N VAL A 81 0.89 1.87 -12.66
CA VAL A 81 0.31 2.23 -13.97
C VAL A 81 -0.86 3.20 -13.80
N LYS A 82 -1.78 2.90 -12.87
CA LYS A 82 -2.92 3.76 -12.55
C LYS A 82 -3.56 3.40 -11.22
N ILE A 83 -4.21 4.38 -10.60
CA ILE A 83 -5.18 4.14 -9.53
C ILE A 83 -6.51 3.77 -10.18
N LEU A 84 -7.12 2.68 -9.72
CA LEU A 84 -8.37 2.14 -10.25
C LEU A 84 -9.57 2.62 -9.44
N ALA A 85 -9.48 2.56 -8.12
CA ALA A 85 -10.52 2.96 -7.20
C ALA A 85 -9.91 3.42 -5.88
N VAL A 86 -10.61 4.34 -5.21
CA VAL A 86 -10.32 4.72 -3.82
C VAL A 86 -11.64 4.72 -3.06
N GLY A 87 -11.68 3.98 -1.96
CA GLY A 87 -12.89 3.80 -1.15
C GLY A 87 -12.63 4.13 0.29
N ARG A 88 -13.44 5.01 0.88
CA ARG A 88 -13.45 5.21 2.34
C ARG A 88 -14.12 4.02 3.00
N VAL A 89 -13.51 3.49 4.05
CA VAL A 89 -14.03 2.37 4.84
C VAL A 89 -14.11 2.73 6.33
N ALA A 90 -15.03 2.11 7.04
CA ALA A 90 -15.35 2.34 8.45
C ALA A 90 -15.50 1.02 9.25
N CYS A 91 -15.71 -0.11 8.58
CA CYS A 91 -15.78 -1.42 9.22
C CYS A 91 -15.04 -2.51 8.43
N GLU A 92 -14.78 -3.63 9.11
CA GLU A 92 -14.12 -4.80 8.52
C GLU A 92 -14.90 -5.36 7.30
N GLU A 93 -16.23 -5.36 7.33
CA GLU A 93 -17.06 -5.83 6.22
C GLU A 93 -16.87 -4.99 4.94
N GLU A 94 -16.64 -3.69 5.07
CA GLU A 94 -16.34 -2.83 3.91
C GLU A 94 -14.96 -3.15 3.33
N ILE A 95 -13.95 -3.38 4.18
CA ILE A 95 -12.63 -3.85 3.72
C ILE A 95 -12.77 -5.20 3.03
N GLN A 96 -13.50 -6.15 3.63
CA GLN A 96 -13.71 -7.48 3.07
C GLN A 96 -14.38 -7.43 1.69
N ALA A 97 -15.30 -6.48 1.47
CA ALA A 97 -15.95 -6.28 0.20
C ALA A 97 -15.00 -5.74 -0.88
N HIS A 98 -13.96 -5.00 -0.49
CA HIS A 98 -12.89 -4.58 -1.39
C HIS A 98 -11.87 -5.71 -1.62
N ASP A 99 -11.28 -6.23 -0.54
CA ASP A 99 -10.28 -7.27 -0.58
C ASP A 99 -10.27 -8.10 0.73
N PRO A 100 -10.66 -9.39 0.70
CA PRO A 100 -10.63 -10.24 1.89
C PRO A 100 -9.21 -10.51 2.41
N VAL A 101 -8.20 -10.56 1.52
CA VAL A 101 -6.79 -10.79 1.92
C VAL A 101 -6.24 -9.60 2.69
N LEU A 102 -6.57 -8.37 2.27
CA LEU A 102 -6.23 -7.16 3.00
C LEU A 102 -6.82 -7.17 4.42
N LEU A 103 -8.07 -7.61 4.59
CA LEU A 103 -8.67 -7.72 5.91
C LEU A 103 -7.92 -8.73 6.79
N GLU A 104 -7.61 -9.92 6.26
CA GLU A 104 -6.84 -10.94 6.97
C GLU A 104 -5.50 -10.38 7.46
N MET A 105 -4.76 -9.69 6.58
CA MET A 105 -3.50 -9.06 6.94
C MET A 105 -3.68 -8.01 8.04
N LEU A 106 -4.66 -7.13 7.96
CA LEU A 106 -4.86 -6.08 8.97
C LEU A 106 -5.26 -6.65 10.34
N VAL A 107 -6.08 -7.71 10.37
CA VAL A 107 -6.59 -8.29 11.62
C VAL A 107 -5.55 -9.19 12.29
N GLU A 108 -4.74 -9.91 11.53
CA GLU A 108 -3.71 -10.80 12.07
C GLU A 108 -2.46 -10.05 12.58
N HIS A 109 -2.37 -8.75 12.29
CA HIS A 109 -1.16 -7.95 12.49
C HIS A 109 -1.48 -6.59 13.12
N GLU A 110 -2.07 -6.60 14.33
CA GLU A 110 -2.49 -5.40 15.07
C GLU A 110 -1.40 -4.30 15.20
N PHE A 111 -0.12 -4.65 15.04
CA PHE A 111 1.00 -3.70 15.02
C PHE A 111 0.94 -2.66 13.88
N PHE A 112 0.19 -2.91 12.80
CA PHE A 112 0.04 -1.92 11.73
C PHE A 112 -0.60 -0.61 12.21
N LEU A 113 -1.42 -0.66 13.28
CA LEU A 113 -1.97 0.55 13.90
C LEU A 113 -0.85 1.43 14.47
N GLU A 114 0.16 0.84 15.10
CA GLU A 114 1.32 1.57 15.60
C GLU A 114 2.15 2.16 14.46
N ASP A 115 2.27 1.43 13.34
CA ASP A 115 2.96 1.91 12.15
C ASP A 115 2.26 3.14 11.55
N PHE A 116 0.92 3.12 11.44
CA PHE A 116 0.13 4.27 10.99
C PHE A 116 0.22 5.49 11.93
N ILE A 117 0.31 5.26 13.23
CA ILE A 117 0.50 6.33 14.22
C ILE A 117 1.90 6.95 14.06
N ARG A 118 2.93 6.10 13.88
CA ARG A 118 4.33 6.52 13.77
C ARG A 118 4.63 7.20 12.45
N GLU A 119 4.14 6.63 11.35
CA GLU A 119 4.37 7.07 9.98
C GLU A 119 3.03 7.05 9.22
N PRO A 120 2.29 8.19 9.19
CA PRO A 120 0.98 8.27 8.56
C PRO A 120 0.96 7.92 7.07
N ALA A 121 2.10 8.05 6.39
CA ALA A 121 2.27 7.74 4.98
C ALA A 121 2.52 6.24 4.70
N THR A 122 2.32 5.38 5.69
CA THR A 122 2.37 3.92 5.53
C THR A 122 1.21 3.43 4.65
N ALA A 123 1.45 2.41 3.83
CA ALA A 123 0.42 1.63 3.15
C ALA A 123 0.62 0.15 3.44
N ILE A 124 -0.47 -0.56 3.74
CA ILE A 124 -0.44 -2.00 4.00
C ILE A 124 -1.14 -2.70 2.84
N GLY A 125 -0.37 -3.47 2.06
CA GLY A 125 -0.90 -4.23 0.93
C GLY A 125 -1.56 -5.52 1.34
N GLY A 126 -2.61 -5.89 0.61
CA GLY A 126 -3.33 -7.16 0.69
C GLY A 126 -3.02 -8.05 -0.50
N GLY A 127 -4.07 -8.56 -1.15
CA GLY A 127 -3.96 -9.50 -2.26
C GLY A 127 -3.39 -8.87 -3.54
N VAL A 128 -2.67 -9.71 -4.30
CA VAL A 128 -2.20 -9.42 -5.66
C VAL A 128 -3.03 -10.25 -6.63
N TYR A 129 -3.63 -9.58 -7.63
CA TYR A 129 -4.59 -10.21 -8.53
C TYR A 129 -4.29 -9.94 -10.00
N ASP A 130 -4.84 -10.76 -10.88
CA ASP A 130 -4.80 -10.53 -12.32
C ASP A 130 -5.51 -9.22 -12.71
N PRO A 131 -5.10 -8.57 -13.82
CA PRO A 131 -5.48 -7.20 -14.16
C PRO A 131 -6.86 -7.05 -14.84
N GLN A 132 -7.75 -8.06 -14.75
CA GLN A 132 -8.97 -8.24 -15.57
C GLN A 132 -9.73 -6.95 -15.91
#